data_AF-G2FFX2-F1
#
_entry.id   AF-G2FFX2-F1
#
_cell.length_a   1.000
_cell.length_b   1.000
_cell.length_c   1.000
_cell.angle_alpha   90.00
_cell.angle_beta   90.00
_cell.angle_gamma   90.00
#
_symmetry.space_group_name_H-M   'P 1'
#
loop_
_entity.id
_entity.type
_entity.pdbx_description
1 polymer ?
#
loop_
_entity_poly.entity_id
_entity_poly.type
_entity_poly.pdbx_seq_one_letter_code
_entity_poly.pdbx_strand_id
1 'polypeptide(L)'
;MVLIRAMIAAAHADGEVDADERQRIFGRLEQSGLDPEERAFMEHEIDNPVSAAQLAGWSDSADSAQQIYSASLLAIQLDTPQEVVYLRALAGRLGLTDDAINAVHAALGVPPLAPAI
;
A
#
# COMPACT_ATOMS: atom_id res chain seq x y z
N MET A 1 -12.90 0.42 -0.66
CA MET A 1 -12.03 -0.43 0.20
C MET A 1 -10.66 -0.75 -0.40
N VAL A 2 -10.41 -0.51 -1.69
CA VAL A 2 -9.10 -0.83 -2.32
C VAL A 2 -7.92 -0.12 -1.66
N LEU A 3 -8.08 1.12 -1.20
CA LEU A 3 -6.99 1.90 -0.60
C LEU A 3 -6.47 1.28 0.69
N ILE A 4 -7.36 0.78 1.55
CA ILE A 4 -6.98 0.12 2.80
C ILE A 4 -6.21 -1.18 2.48
N ARG A 5 -6.68 -1.95 1.50
CA ARG A 5 -5.98 -3.15 1.03
C ARG A 5 -4.60 -2.82 0.44
N ALA A 6 -4.48 -1.67 -0.23
CA ALA A 6 -3.21 -1.18 -0.75
C ALA A 6 -2.23 -0.84 0.38
N MET A 7 -2.72 -0.20 1.44
CA MET A 7 -1.92 0.09 2.63
C MET A 7 -1.44 -1.19 3.32
N ILE A 8 -2.34 -2.17 3.51
CA ILE A 8 -1.99 -3.47 4.12
C ILE A 8 -0.96 -4.20 3.25
N ALA A 9 -1.20 -4.33 1.94
CA ALA A 9 -0.27 -5.00 1.03
C ALA A 9 1.13 -4.35 1.03
N ALA A 10 1.17 -3.02 1.15
CA ALA A 10 2.42 -2.29 1.20
C ALA A 10 3.14 -2.53 2.53
N ALA A 11 2.43 -2.49 3.67
CA ALA A 11 3.00 -2.82 4.98
C ALA A 11 3.55 -4.26 5.05
N HIS A 12 3.07 -5.17 4.20
CA HIS A 12 3.55 -6.56 4.09
C HIS A 12 4.71 -6.76 3.10
N ALA A 13 5.23 -5.70 2.45
CA ALA A 13 6.17 -5.80 1.35
C ALA A 13 7.53 -6.44 1.70
N ASP A 14 8.00 -6.28 2.94
CA ASP A 14 9.25 -6.84 3.44
C ASP A 14 9.15 -8.33 3.82
N GLY A 15 7.93 -8.86 3.88
CA GLY A 15 7.63 -10.27 4.13
C GLY A 15 7.30 -10.60 5.59
N GLU A 16 7.37 -9.65 6.52
CA GLU A 16 7.08 -9.92 7.94
C GLU A 16 6.37 -8.73 8.61
N VAL A 17 5.04 -8.72 8.55
CA VAL A 17 4.29 -7.98 9.58
C VAL A 17 4.28 -8.84 10.81
N ASP A 18 5.12 -8.48 11.78
CA ASP A 18 5.17 -9.17 13.06
C ASP A 18 3.86 -9.01 13.85
N ALA A 19 3.73 -9.77 14.93
CA ALA A 19 2.53 -9.74 15.76
C ALA A 19 2.27 -8.35 16.39
N ASP A 20 3.32 -7.59 16.70
CA ASP A 20 3.22 -6.27 17.31
C ASP A 20 2.73 -5.24 16.27
N GLU A 21 3.21 -5.35 15.03
CA GLU A 21 2.83 -4.49 13.92
C GLU A 21 1.39 -4.76 13.48
N ARG A 22 0.97 -6.04 13.44
CA ARG A 22 -0.44 -6.43 13.31
C ARG A 22 -1.30 -5.78 14.38
N GLN A 23 -0.91 -5.90 15.64
CA GLN A 23 -1.69 -5.36 16.74
C GLN A 23 -1.78 -3.82 16.71
N ARG A 24 -0.73 -3.15 16.23
CA ARG A 24 -0.75 -1.69 16.02
C ARG A 24 -1.64 -1.25 14.86
N ILE A 25 -1.63 -1.97 13.74
CA ILE A 25 -2.53 -1.69 12.61
C ILE A 25 -3.96 -1.89 13.08
N PHE A 26 -4.25 -3.02 13.70
CA PHE A 26 -5.58 -3.37 14.21
C PHE A 26 -6.07 -2.40 15.29
N GLY A 27 -5.25 -2.08 16.29
CA GLY A 27 -5.62 -1.16 17.37
C GLY A 27 -5.89 0.27 16.90
N ARG A 28 -5.27 0.71 15.80
CA ARG A 28 -5.60 2.00 15.15
C ARG A 28 -6.96 1.95 14.44
N LEU A 29 -7.31 0.80 13.86
CA LEU A 29 -8.56 0.59 13.16
C LEU A 29 -9.75 0.42 14.12
N GLU A 30 -9.59 -0.26 15.25
CA GLU A 30 -10.66 -0.37 16.25
C GLU A 30 -11.08 0.99 16.81
N GLN A 31 -10.12 1.91 16.97
CA GLN A 31 -10.40 3.29 17.40
C GLN A 31 -11.20 4.10 16.37
N SER A 32 -11.29 3.63 15.12
CA SER A 32 -12.07 4.31 14.07
C SER A 32 -13.56 3.99 14.09
N GLY A 33 -14.01 3.09 14.97
CA GLY A 33 -15.44 2.77 15.15
C GLY A 33 -16.01 1.76 14.16
N LEU A 34 -15.16 0.89 13.61
CA LEU A 34 -15.57 -0.18 12.71
C LEU A 34 -16.60 -1.11 13.38
N ASP A 35 -17.62 -1.50 12.62
CA ASP A 35 -18.56 -2.51 13.06
C ASP A 35 -17.91 -3.92 13.10
N PRO A 36 -18.56 -4.94 13.69
CA PRO A 36 -18.00 -6.28 13.77
C PRO A 36 -17.74 -6.96 12.42
N GLU A 37 -18.52 -6.66 11.37
CA GLU A 37 -18.33 -7.23 10.04
C GLU A 37 -17.12 -6.61 9.35
N GLU A 38 -16.98 -5.28 9.45
CA GLU A 38 -15.81 -4.54 8.97
C GLU A 38 -14.54 -4.98 9.69
N ARG A 39 -14.60 -5.23 11.01
CA ARG A 39 -13.48 -5.79 11.76
C ARG A 39 -13.05 -7.15 11.22
N ALA A 40 -13.99 -8.09 11.06
CA ALA A 40 -13.68 -9.44 10.58
C ALA A 40 -13.11 -9.43 9.15
N PHE A 41 -13.64 -8.54 8.30
CA PHE A 41 -13.08 -8.30 6.97
C PHE A 41 -11.63 -7.80 7.04
N MET A 42 -11.35 -6.84 7.92
CA MET A 42 -10.00 -6.29 8.09
C MET A 42 -9.01 -7.32 8.64
N GLU A 43 -9.41 -8.16 9.59
CA GLU A 43 -8.60 -9.28 10.08
C GLU A 43 -8.20 -10.21 8.93
N HIS A 44 -9.17 -10.59 8.09
CA HIS A 44 -8.91 -11.42 6.93
C HIS A 44 -7.90 -10.77 5.97
N GLU A 45 -8.02 -9.47 5.67
CA GLU A 45 -7.13 -8.78 4.74
C GLU A 45 -5.70 -8.65 5.29
N ILE A 46 -5.53 -8.48 6.61
CA ILE A 46 -4.22 -8.48 7.27
C ILE A 46 -3.60 -9.89 7.27
N ASP A 47 -4.41 -10.92 7.43
CA ASP A 47 -3.94 -12.31 7.36
C ASP A 47 -3.64 -12.77 5.93
N ASN A 48 -4.31 -12.18 4.95
CA ASN A 48 -4.21 -12.55 3.54
C ASN A 48 -4.01 -11.29 2.68
N PRO A 49 -2.87 -10.59 2.84
CA PRO A 49 -2.60 -9.37 2.12
C PRO A 49 -2.67 -9.62 0.62
N VAL A 50 -3.34 -8.72 -0.07
CA VAL A 50 -3.53 -8.80 -1.52
C VAL A 50 -2.22 -8.51 -2.24
N SER A 51 -2.02 -9.15 -3.39
CA SER A 51 -0.84 -8.88 -4.21
C SER A 51 -0.94 -7.53 -4.93
N ALA A 52 0.21 -6.94 -5.26
CA ALA A 52 0.28 -5.76 -6.14
C ALA A 52 -0.44 -5.97 -7.50
N ALA A 53 -0.49 -7.22 -7.98
CA ALA A 53 -1.24 -7.58 -9.18
C ALA A 53 -2.75 -7.47 -8.99
N GLN A 54 -3.28 -7.94 -7.86
CA GLN A 54 -4.71 -7.83 -7.54
C GLN A 54 -5.11 -6.37 -7.35
N LEU A 55 -4.29 -5.58 -6.64
CA LEU A 55 -4.51 -4.14 -6.48
C LEU A 55 -4.60 -3.41 -7.82
N ALA A 56 -3.64 -3.66 -8.70
CA ALA A 56 -3.64 -3.05 -10.02
C ALA A 56 -4.85 -3.46 -10.87
N GLY A 57 -5.29 -4.72 -10.76
CA GLY A 57 -6.50 -5.20 -11.43
C GLY A 57 -7.79 -4.56 -10.93
N TRP A 58 -7.79 -3.91 -9.76
CA TRP A 58 -8.93 -3.16 -9.24
C TRP A 58 -8.89 -1.67 -9.60
N SER A 59 -7.83 -1.20 -10.23
CA SER A 59 -7.78 0.14 -10.80
C SER A 59 -8.59 0.18 -12.10
N ASP A 60 -9.48 1.16 -12.21
CA ASP A 60 -10.36 1.38 -13.37
C ASP A 60 -10.02 2.67 -14.13
N SER A 61 -9.07 3.46 -13.62
CA SER A 61 -8.75 4.81 -14.09
C SER A 61 -7.35 5.24 -13.65
N ALA A 62 -6.77 6.21 -14.36
CA ALA A 62 -5.47 6.78 -13.99
C ALA A 62 -5.50 7.42 -12.59
N ASP A 63 -6.62 8.06 -12.23
CA ASP A 63 -6.81 8.66 -10.90
C ASP A 63 -6.84 7.57 -9.82
N SER A 64 -7.60 6.49 -10.03
CA SER A 64 -7.63 5.34 -9.12
C SER A 64 -6.24 4.70 -8.97
N ALA A 65 -5.49 4.57 -10.07
CA ALA A 65 -4.12 4.09 -10.03
C ALA A 65 -3.21 4.95 -9.15
N GLN A 66 -3.25 6.27 -9.32
CA GLN A 66 -2.50 7.19 -8.45
C GLN A 66 -2.93 7.09 -6.99
N GLN A 67 -4.23 6.93 -6.70
CA GLN A 67 -4.71 6.79 -5.33
C GLN A 67 -4.22 5.50 -4.67
N ILE A 68 -4.26 4.36 -5.38
CA ILE A 68 -3.76 3.07 -4.89
C ILE A 68 -2.26 3.16 -4.58
N TYR A 69 -1.50 3.77 -5.47
CA TYR A 69 -0.07 3.99 -5.28
C TYR A 69 0.21 4.92 -4.08
N SER A 70 -0.51 6.04 -3.99
CA SER A 70 -0.39 7.00 -2.88
C SER A 70 -0.72 6.36 -1.54
N ALA A 71 -1.79 5.56 -1.47
CA ALA A 71 -2.17 4.84 -0.26
C ALA A 71 -1.08 3.84 0.16
N SER A 72 -0.51 3.12 -0.80
CA SER A 72 0.60 2.20 -0.55
C SER A 72 1.83 2.93 -0.02
N LEU A 73 2.19 4.06 -0.64
CA LEU A 73 3.34 4.87 -0.23
C LEU A 73 3.18 5.46 1.18
N LEU A 74 1.97 5.84 1.57
CA LEU A 74 1.67 6.34 2.92
C LEU A 74 1.78 5.27 4.01
N ALA A 75 1.64 4.00 3.64
CA ALA A 75 1.64 2.90 4.59
C ALA A 75 3.03 2.33 4.89
N ILE A 76 4.02 2.65 4.05
CA ILE A 76 5.39 2.11 4.18
C ILE A 76 6.38 3.21 4.53
N GLN A 77 7.49 2.84 5.15
CA GLN A 77 8.60 3.73 5.43
C GLN A 77 9.71 3.42 4.46
N LEU A 78 9.72 4.05 3.28
CA LEU A 78 10.65 3.75 2.19
C LEU A 78 12.15 3.81 2.57
N ASP A 79 12.64 2.77 3.24
CA ASP A 79 13.97 2.67 3.83
C ASP A 79 14.62 1.30 3.59
N THR A 80 13.81 0.31 3.18
CA THR A 80 14.28 -1.01 2.77
C THR A 80 14.30 -1.17 1.23
N PRO A 81 15.23 -1.97 0.69
CA PRO A 81 15.19 -2.37 -0.72
C PRO A 81 13.87 -3.07 -1.12
N GLN A 82 13.26 -3.83 -0.22
CA GLN A 82 12.03 -4.58 -0.44
C GLN A 82 10.84 -3.66 -0.73
N GLU A 83 10.70 -2.56 0.02
CA GLU A 83 9.66 -1.55 -0.22
C GLU A 83 9.82 -0.85 -1.58
N VAL A 84 11.07 -0.53 -1.96
CA VAL A 84 11.37 0.04 -3.29
C VAL A 84 10.97 -0.93 -4.39
N VAL A 85 11.28 -2.22 -4.22
CA VAL A 85 10.90 -3.29 -5.17
C VAL A 85 9.38 -3.42 -5.26
N TYR A 86 8.67 -3.43 -4.13
CA TYR A 86 7.21 -3.49 -4.09
C TYR A 86 6.58 -2.29 -4.80
N LEU A 87 7.00 -1.05 -4.47
CA LEU A 87 6.43 0.16 -5.07
C LEU A 87 6.68 0.22 -6.57
N ARG A 88 7.87 -0.18 -7.04
CA ARG A 88 8.11 -0.29 -8.49
C ARG A 88 7.21 -1.32 -9.14
N ALA A 89 7.09 -2.49 -8.55
CA ALA A 89 6.24 -3.55 -9.09
C ALA A 89 4.78 -3.08 -9.16
N LEU A 90 4.30 -2.40 -8.13
CA LEU A 90 2.96 -1.82 -8.09
C LEU A 90 2.79 -0.72 -9.16
N ALA A 91 3.72 0.24 -9.24
CA ALA A 91 3.64 1.34 -10.20
C ALA A 91 3.65 0.85 -11.65
N GLY A 92 4.51 -0.13 -11.98
CA GLY A 92 4.55 -0.73 -13.31
C GLY A 92 3.26 -1.47 -13.67
N ARG A 93 2.62 -2.13 -12.70
CA ARG A 93 1.33 -2.81 -12.90
C ARG A 93 0.16 -1.84 -13.04
N LEU A 94 0.23 -0.71 -12.34
CA LEU A 94 -0.73 0.38 -12.43
C LEU A 94 -0.56 1.23 -13.69
N GLY A 95 0.51 1.01 -14.47
CA GLY A 95 0.81 1.78 -15.66
C GLY A 95 1.19 3.23 -15.37
N LEU A 96 1.72 3.50 -14.17
CA LEU A 96 2.16 4.85 -13.79
C LEU A 96 3.49 5.18 -14.47
N THR A 97 3.58 6.39 -15.01
CA THR A 97 4.83 6.93 -15.55
C THR A 97 5.74 7.42 -14.44
N ASP A 98 7.03 7.54 -14.72
CA ASP A 98 8.00 8.09 -13.76
C ASP A 98 7.60 9.51 -13.30
N ASP A 99 7.06 10.33 -14.20
CA ASP A 99 6.54 11.67 -13.85
C ASP A 99 5.37 11.59 -12.87
N ALA A 100 4.44 10.65 -13.06
CA ALA A 100 3.31 10.45 -12.16
C ALA A 100 3.77 9.96 -10.79
N ILE A 101 4.72 9.02 -10.75
CA ILE A 101 5.34 8.53 -9.52
C ILE A 101 6.02 9.70 -8.77
N ASN A 102 6.88 10.44 -9.46
CA ASN A 102 7.62 11.56 -8.88
C ASN A 102 6.68 12.66 -8.35
N ALA A 103 5.58 12.92 -9.05
CA ALA A 103 4.56 13.88 -8.59
C ALA A 103 3.90 13.43 -7.28
N VAL A 104 3.56 12.15 -7.14
CA VAL A 104 3.00 11.60 -5.88
C VAL A 104 4.02 11.72 -4.74
N HIS A 105 5.27 11.33 -4.99
CA HIS A 105 6.35 11.43 -4.01
C HIS A 105 6.56 12.88 -3.54
N ALA A 106 6.61 13.84 -4.48
CA ALA A 106 6.72 15.25 -4.16
C ALA A 106 5.52 15.77 -3.35
N ALA A 107 4.30 15.37 -3.72
CA ALA A 107 3.08 15.78 -3.02
C ALA A 107 3.03 15.27 -1.57
N LEU A 108 3.58 14.08 -1.31
CA LEU A 108 3.63 13.47 0.02
C LEU A 108 4.91 13.78 0.80
N GLY A 109 5.85 14.52 0.20
CA GLY A 109 7.13 14.86 0.83
C GLY A 109 8.06 13.65 1.01
N VAL A 110 7.86 12.58 0.23
CA VAL A 110 8.68 11.36 0.27
C VAL A 110 9.75 11.43 -0.83
N PRO A 111 11.02 11.06 -0.57
CA PRO A 111 12.05 11.02 -1.61
C PRO A 111 11.63 10.16 -2.81
N PRO A 112 11.97 10.52 -4.05
CA PRO A 112 11.61 9.74 -5.23
C PRO A 112 12.20 8.33 -5.15
N LEU A 113 11.54 7.37 -5.81
CA LEU A 113 12.11 6.04 -5.97
C LEU A 113 13.49 6.18 -6.64
N ALA A 114 14.51 5.54 -6.07
CA ALA A 114 15.82 5.47 -6.70
C ALA A 114 15.68 4.99 -8.16
N PRO A 115 16.56 5.34 -9.12
CA PRO A 115 16.50 4.80 -10.47
C PRO A 115 16.65 3.26 -10.46
N ALA A 116 16.04 2.57 -11.41
CA ALA A 116 16.24 1.13 -11.57
C ALA A 116 17.70 0.89 -11.99
N ILE A 117 18.39 0.01 -11.26
CA ILE A 117 19.79 -0.39 -11.55
C ILE A 117 19.80 -1.33 -12.76
#